data_AF-A0A5S9MAV7-F1
#
_entry.id   AF-A0A5S9MAV7-F1
#
_cell.length_a   1.000
_cell.length_b   1.000
_cell.length_c   1.000
_cell.angle_alpha   90.00
_cell.angle_beta   90.00
_cell.angle_gamma   90.00
#
_symmetry.space_group_name_H-M   'P 1'
#
loop_
_entity.id
_entity.type
_entity.pdbx_description
1 polymer ?
#
loop_
_entity_poly.entity_id
_entity_poly.type
_entity_poly.pdbx_seq_one_letter_code
_entity_poly.pdbx_strand_id
1 'polypeptide(L)'
;MVQEKTQEFLMHREGSLDSDGIVNVKGSFKKGDVVRILDQDGREIGLGVVNYASDELARKSDLLQDEIVHVVDLEAFVCHLDLSIPVC
;
A
#
# COMPACT_ATOMS: atom_id res chain seq x y z
N MET A 1 -3.96 -5.67 -0.19
CA MET A 1 -4.33 -6.19 1.13
C MET A 1 -3.04 -6.27 1.93
N VAL A 2 -3.00 -5.62 3.08
CA VAL A 2 -1.80 -5.51 3.92
C VAL A 2 -2.02 -6.15 5.28
N GLN A 3 -0.95 -6.39 6.03
CA GLN A 3 -1.04 -6.86 7.41
C GLN A 3 -1.48 -5.73 8.35
N GLU A 4 -2.15 -6.08 9.45
CA GLU A 4 -2.63 -5.12 10.47
C GLU A 4 -1.47 -4.26 11.04
N LYS A 5 -0.32 -4.88 11.31
CA LYS A 5 0.88 -4.16 11.79
C LYS A 5 1.38 -3.11 10.79
N THR A 6 1.37 -3.47 9.52
CA THR A 6 1.80 -2.57 8.43
C THR A 6 0.79 -1.45 8.22
N GLN A 7 -0.51 -1.75 8.34
CA GLN A 7 -1.57 -0.75 8.34
C GLN A 7 -1.33 0.30 9.43
N GLU A 8 -1.12 -0.12 10.68
CA GLU A 8 -0.89 0.83 11.78
C GLU A 8 0.33 1.70 11.52
N PHE A 9 1.41 1.11 11.01
CA PHE A 9 2.63 1.84 10.67
C PHE A 9 2.40 2.91 9.58
N LEU A 10 1.62 2.57 8.55
CA LEU A 10 1.21 3.50 7.49
C LEU A 10 0.27 4.60 8.02
N MET A 11 -0.70 4.25 8.87
CA MET A 11 -1.65 5.20 9.45
C MET A 11 -0.94 6.24 10.34
N HIS A 12 0.06 5.81 11.11
CA HIS A 12 0.86 6.70 11.95
C HIS A 12 1.96 7.45 11.17
N ARG A 13 2.07 7.22 9.85
CA ARG A 13 3.14 7.78 8.99
C ARG A 13 4.55 7.50 9.50
N GLU A 14 4.75 6.33 10.12
CA GLU A 14 6.04 5.94 10.69
C GLU A 14 6.92 5.16 9.70
N GLY A 15 6.40 4.76 8.53
CA GLY A 15 7.22 4.23 7.44
C GLY A 15 6.48 3.83 6.16
N SER A 16 7.24 3.36 5.19
CA SER A 16 6.79 3.01 3.83
C SER A 16 6.15 1.62 3.75
N LEU A 17 5.43 1.34 2.65
CA LEU A 17 4.85 0.01 2.45
C LEU A 17 5.86 -0.92 1.78
N ASP A 18 6.37 -1.84 2.58
CA ASP A 18 7.24 -2.93 2.14
C ASP A 18 6.48 -4.13 1.61
N SER A 19 7.14 -4.87 0.71
CA SER A 19 6.62 -6.12 0.17
C SER A 19 6.29 -7.16 1.26
N ASP A 20 7.03 -7.16 2.37
CA ASP A 20 6.79 -8.04 3.54
C ASP A 20 5.41 -7.82 4.19
N GLY A 21 4.94 -6.56 4.16
CA GLY A 21 3.64 -6.17 4.69
C GLY A 21 2.46 -6.45 3.75
N ILE A 22 2.72 -6.88 2.52
CA ILE A 22 1.69 -7.14 1.52
C ILE A 22 1.22 -8.60 1.62
N VAL A 23 -0.03 -8.77 2.04
CA VAL A 23 -0.67 -10.09 2.13
C VAL A 23 -1.15 -10.57 0.76
N ASN A 24 -1.73 -9.65 0.00
CA ASN A 24 -2.29 -9.98 -1.30
C ASN A 24 -2.43 -8.76 -2.19
N VAL A 25 -2.16 -8.94 -3.48
CA VAL A 25 -2.33 -7.94 -4.52
C VAL A 25 -3.50 -8.36 -5.40
N LYS A 26 -4.48 -7.47 -5.58
CA LYS A 26 -5.63 -7.70 -6.45
C LYS A 26 -5.74 -6.59 -7.47
N GLY A 27 -6.02 -6.96 -8.71
CA GLY A 27 -6.14 -6.03 -9.84
C GLY A 27 -4.81 -5.83 -10.58
N SER A 28 -4.89 -5.08 -11.67
CA SER A 28 -3.76 -4.75 -12.53
C SER A 28 -3.47 -3.27 -12.48
N PHE A 29 -2.25 -2.91 -12.08
CA PHE A 29 -1.72 -1.55 -12.02
C PHE A 29 -0.30 -1.50 -12.58
N LYS A 30 0.13 -0.31 -12.99
CA LYS A 30 1.48 -0.02 -13.50
C LYS A 30 2.21 0.91 -12.53
N LYS A 31 3.54 0.99 -12.67
CA LYS A 31 4.35 1.98 -11.96
C LYS A 31 3.80 3.39 -12.19
N GLY A 32 3.59 4.13 -11.11
CA GLY A 32 3.02 5.47 -11.09
C GLY A 32 1.50 5.51 -10.95
N ASP A 33 0.82 4.36 -10.97
CA ASP A 33 -0.63 4.32 -10.74
C ASP A 33 -0.97 4.48 -9.25
N VAL A 34 -2.13 5.06 -8.99
CA VAL A 34 -2.71 5.14 -7.64
C VAL A 34 -3.44 3.84 -7.35
N VAL A 35 -3.06 3.16 -6.27
CA VAL A 35 -3.73 1.94 -5.79
C VAL A 35 -4.41 2.18 -4.44
N ARG A 36 -5.47 1.42 -4.20
CA ARG A 36 -6.17 1.38 -2.91
C ARG A 36 -5.50 0.37 -2.00
N ILE A 37 -5.10 0.82 -0.82
CA ILE A 37 -4.56 -0.02 0.23
C ILE A 37 -5.72 -0.45 1.11
N LEU A 38 -5.96 -1.76 1.11
CA LEU A 38 -7.02 -2.41 1.88
C LEU A 38 -6.42 -3.18 3.04
N ASP A 39 -7.09 -3.16 4.18
CA ASP A 39 -6.77 -3.97 5.35
C ASP A 39 -7.18 -5.46 5.16
N GLN A 40 -6.83 -6.31 6.12
CA GLN A 40 -7.28 -7.71 6.19
C GLN A 40 -8.81 -7.81 6.28
N ASP A 41 -9.48 -6.85 6.93
CA ASP A 41 -10.95 -6.75 6.96
C ASP A 41 -11.56 -6.24 5.63
N GLY A 42 -10.73 -5.92 4.63
CA GLY A 42 -11.17 -5.38 3.35
C GLY A 42 -11.61 -3.91 3.41
N ARG A 43 -11.33 -3.23 4.53
CA ARG A 43 -11.56 -1.78 4.67
C ARG A 43 -10.46 -1.01 3.96
N GLU A 44 -10.82 0.08 3.30
CA GLU A 44 -9.84 0.99 2.71
C GLU A 44 -9.16 1.80 3.82
N ILE A 45 -7.83 1.76 3.82
CA ILE A 45 -6.97 2.52 4.74
C ILE A 45 -6.57 3.84 4.08
N GLY A 46 -6.32 3.80 2.77
CA GLY A 46 -5.93 4.96 1.99
C GLY A 46 -5.52 4.61 0.58
N LEU A 47 -5.01 5.61 -0.11
CA LEU A 47 -4.52 5.54 -1.48
C LEU A 47 -3.02 5.77 -1.48
N GLY A 48 -2.29 5.02 -2.31
CA GLY A 48 -0.85 5.18 -2.46
C GLY A 48 -0.41 5.04 -3.90
N VAL A 49 0.65 5.73 -4.30
CA VAL A 49 1.24 5.56 -5.64
C VAL A 49 2.22 4.40 -5.60
N VAL A 50 2.01 3.41 -6.48
CA VAL A 50 2.91 2.26 -6.59
C VAL A 50 4.11 2.58 -7.46
N ASN A 51 5.28 2.15 -7.03
CA ASN A 51 6.50 2.27 -7.82
C ASN A 51 6.78 1.06 -8.72
N TYR A 52 5.90 0.05 -8.69
CA TYR A 52 6.05 -1.21 -9.42
C TYR A 52 4.74 -1.62 -10.11
N ALA A 53 4.84 -2.36 -11.20
CA ALA A 53 3.67 -2.93 -11.84
C ALA A 53 3.17 -4.17 -11.08
N SER A 54 1.85 -4.36 -11.06
CA SER A 54 1.19 -5.55 -10.50
C SER A 54 1.75 -6.87 -11.03
N ASP A 55 2.13 -6.92 -12.31
CA ASP A 55 2.73 -8.12 -12.92
C ASP A 55 4.13 -8.41 -12.36
N GLU A 56 4.92 -7.36 -12.08
CA GLU A 56 6.23 -7.51 -11.44
C GLU A 56 6.10 -7.92 -9.98
N LEU A 57 5.13 -7.34 -9.25
CA LEU A 57 4.84 -7.75 -7.88
C LEU A 57 4.35 -9.19 -7.81
N ALA A 58 3.41 -9.57 -8.68
CA ALA A 58 2.86 -10.92 -8.73
C ALA A 58 3.94 -11.96 -9.07
N ARG A 59 4.79 -11.68 -10.08
CA ARG A 59 5.93 -12.54 -10.40
C ARG A 59 6.95 -12.62 -9.25
N LYS A 60 7.18 -11.52 -8.52
CA LYS A 60 8.09 -11.50 -7.38
C LYS A 60 7.52 -12.22 -6.15
N SER A 61 6.21 -12.18 -5.92
CA SER A 61 5.55 -12.98 -4.88
C SER A 61 5.80 -14.48 -5.05
N ASP A 62 5.96 -14.95 -6.30
CA ASP A 62 6.33 -16.34 -6.61
C ASP A 62 7.85 -16.61 -6.55
N LEU A 63 8.71 -15.60 -6.70
CA LEU A 63 10.15 -15.79 -6.93
C LEU A 63 11.08 -15.39 -5.78
N LEU A 64 10.71 -14.43 -4.91
CA LEU A 64 11.63 -13.91 -3.91
C LEU A 64 10.91 -13.52 -2.61
N GLN A 65 10.86 -14.45 -1.66
CA GLN A 65 10.62 -14.16 -0.24
C GLN A 65 11.85 -13.51 0.44
N ASP A 66 12.93 -13.23 -0.28
CA ASP A 66 14.24 -12.88 0.30
C ASP A 66 14.66 -11.40 0.15
N GLU A 67 13.99 -10.62 -0.71
CA GLU A 67 14.27 -9.18 -0.87
C GLU A 67 13.07 -8.32 -0.47
N ILE A 68 13.24 -7.55 0.60
CA ILE A 68 12.30 -6.51 1.02
C ILE A 68 12.35 -5.37 -0.01
N VAL A 69 11.28 -5.18 -0.79
CA VAL A 69 11.17 -4.09 -1.78
C VAL A 69 10.11 -3.09 -1.33
N HIS A 70 10.43 -1.80 -1.39
CA HIS A 70 9.47 -0.71 -1.17
C HIS A 70 8.47 -0.61 -2.32
N VAL A 71 7.21 -0.93 -2.08
CA VAL A 71 6.18 -0.98 -3.14
C VAL A 71 5.45 0.34 -3.28
N VAL A 72 5.12 0.98 -2.14
CA VAL A 72 4.44 2.28 -2.09
C VAL A 72 5.26 3.21 -1.21
N ASP A 73 5.48 4.42 -1.73
CA ASP A 73 6.20 5.48 -1.04
C ASP A 73 5.29 6.19 -0.03
N LEU A 74 5.79 6.44 1.19
CA LEU A 74 5.01 7.09 2.25
C LEU A 74 4.62 8.53 1.88
N GLU A 75 5.47 9.25 1.16
CA GLU A 75 5.16 10.62 0.71
C GLU A 75 3.99 10.65 -0.29
N ALA A 76 3.79 9.55 -1.01
CA ALA A 76 2.69 9.36 -1.95
C ALA A 76 1.48 8.65 -1.34
N PHE A 77 1.52 8.34 -0.04
CA PHE A 77 0.43 7.71 0.69
C PHE A 77 -0.48 8.76 1.33
N VAL A 78 -1.75 8.74 0.94
CA VAL A 78 -2.81 9.57 1.47
C VAL A 78 -3.79 8.67 2.22
N CYS A 79 -3.72 8.72 3.55
CA CYS A 79 -4.77 8.19 4.40
C CYS A 79 -6.04 9.00 4.17
N HIS A 80 -7.22 8.37 4.25
CA HIS A 80 -8.43 9.12 4.53
C HIS A 80 -8.34 9.64 5.96
N LEU A 81 -7.60 10.73 6.17
CA LEU A 81 -7.76 11.55 7.36
C LEU A 81 -9.07 12.29 7.11
N ASP A 82 -10.07 12.03 7.95
CA ASP A 82 -11.29 12.84 8.06
C ASP A 82 -10.90 14.27 8.47
N LEU A 83 -10.23 14.99 7.58
CA LEU A 83 -10.22 16.43 7.59
C LEU A 83 -11.62 16.81 7.13
N SER A 84 -12.55 16.80 8.08
CA SER A 84 -13.76 17.60 7.99
C SER A 84 -13.26 19.02 7.76
N ILE A 85 -13.13 19.40 6.49
CA ILE A 85 -12.86 20.78 6.12
C ILE A 85 -14.17 21.47 6.50
N PRO A 86 -14.21 22.31 7.56
CA PRO A 86 -15.38 23.11 7.77
C PRO A 86 -15.47 24.00 6.53
N VAL A 87 -16.47 23.73 5.69
CA VAL A 87 -16.91 24.68 4.67
C VAL A 87 -17.46 25.88 5.44
N CYS A 88 -16.63 26.92 5.51
CA CYS A 88 -17.02 28.25 6.01
C CYS A 88 -17.91 28.95 4.99
#